data_AF-A0A920PJS3-F1
#
_entry.id   AF-A0A920PJS3-F1
#
_cell.length_a   1.000
_cell.length_b   1.000
_cell.length_c   1.000
_cell.angle_alpha   90.00
_cell.angle_beta   90.00
_cell.angle_gamma   90.00
#
_symmetry.space_group_name_H-M   'P 1'
#
loop_
_entity.id
_entity.type
_entity.pdbx_description
1 polymer ?
#
loop_
_entity_poly.entity_id
_entity_poly.type
_entity_poly.pdbx_seq_one_letter_code
_entity_poly.pdbx_strand_id
1 'polypeptide(L)' 'MFEEGVLIPHMRIRSEGNLNDDVLSIIQANSRNPVEVMGDIRSLLSCNDAGVRALQICLMSLNLIP' A
#
# COMPACT_ATOMS: atom_id res chain seq x y z
N MET A 1 29.49 3.79 3.41
CA MET A 1 28.27 4.49 3.85
C MET A 1 27.12 3.75 3.19
N PHE A 2 26.28 3.04 3.96
CA PHE A 2 25.13 2.33 3.38
C PHE A 2 24.01 3.36 3.20
N GLU A 3 23.93 3.95 2.01
CA GLU A 3 23.06 5.09 1.71
C GLU A 3 21.80 4.71 0.90
N GLU A 4 21.58 3.42 0.64
CA GLU A 4 20.52 2.96 -0.27
C GLU A 4 19.14 2.73 0.38
N GLY A 5 18.98 3.05 1.67
CA GLY A 5 17.73 2.80 2.40
C GLY A 5 17.59 1.34 2.85
N VAL A 6 16.35 0.88 3.06
CA VAL A 6 16.05 -0.46 3.55
C VAL A 6 15.36 -1.30 2.47
N LEU A 7 15.90 -2.48 2.18
CA LEU A 7 15.23 -3.46 1.33
C LEU A 7 14.17 -4.20 2.14
N ILE A 8 12.91 -3.98 1.83
CA ILE A 8 11.77 -4.66 2.46
C ILE A 8 11.39 -5.85 1.56
N PRO A 9 11.41 -7.10 2.04
CA PRO A 9 10.93 -8.25 1.26
C PRO A 9 9.42 -8.13 1.00
N HIS A 10 8.87 -9.00 0.15
CA HIS A 10 7.42 -9.03 -0.08
C HIS A 10 6.68 -9.29 1.24
N MET A 11 5.99 -8.26 1.73
CA MET A 11 5.27 -8.28 2.99
C MET A 11 3.89 -7.64 2.83
N ARG A 12 2.96 -8.01 3.72
CA ARG A 12 1.62 -7.44 3.74
C ARG A 12 1.65 -6.09 4.46
N ILE A 13 1.44 -5.01 3.71
CA ILE A 13 1.36 -3.64 4.23
C ILE A 13 -0.02 -3.28 4.80
N ARG A 14 -1.08 -4.00 4.38
CA ARG A 14 -2.46 -3.85 4.85
C ARG A 14 -3.20 -5.18 4.81
N SER A 15 -3.97 -5.49 5.85
CA SER A 15 -4.83 -6.67 5.94
C SER A 15 -6.20 -6.27 6.44
N GLU A 16 -7.27 -6.64 5.71
CA GLU A 16 -8.66 -6.38 6.16
C GLU A 16 -8.91 -4.90 6.54
N GLY A 17 -8.31 -3.98 5.78
CA GLY A 17 -8.39 -2.53 6.05
C GLY A 17 -7.40 -2.01 7.09
N ASN A 18 -6.78 -2.87 7.90
CA ASN A 18 -5.80 -2.48 8.92
C ASN A 18 -4.39 -2.40 8.34
N LEU A 19 -3.72 -1.27 8.56
CA LEU A 19 -2.32 -1.08 8.16
C LEU A 19 -1.38 -1.86 9.08
N ASN A 20 -0.25 -2.28 8.52
CA ASN A 20 0.84 -2.87 9.30
C ASN A 20 1.78 -1.75 9.79
N ASP A 21 1.48 -1.20 10.97
CA ASP A 21 2.22 -0.08 11.53
C ASP A 21 3.69 -0.42 11.83
N ASP A 22 4.01 -1.68 12.13
CA ASP A 22 5.40 -2.12 12.34
C ASP A 22 6.24 -1.95 11.07
N VAL A 23 5.71 -2.41 9.94
CA VAL A 23 6.37 -2.27 8.63
C VAL A 23 6.50 -0.80 8.23
N LEU A 24 5.43 -0.01 8.43
CA LEU A 24 5.45 1.42 8.13
C LEU A 24 6.45 2.18 9.01
N SER A 25 6.62 1.76 10.26
CA SER A 25 7.58 2.36 11.20
C SER A 25 9.02 2.08 10.75
N ILE A 26 9.32 0.86 10.30
CA ILE A 26 10.63 0.52 9.73
C ILE A 26 10.94 1.36 8.50
N ILE A 27 9.98 1.49 7.57
CA ILE A 27 10.15 2.29 6.34
C ILE A 27 10.43 3.76 6.70
N GLN A 28 9.64 4.36 7.60
CA GLN A 28 9.82 5.74 8.02
C GLN A 28 11.18 5.98 8.70
N ALA A 29 11.58 5.07 9.60
CA ALA A 29 12.85 5.19 10.33
C ALA A 29 14.09 5.13 9.41
N ASN A 30 13.96 4.53 8.24
CA ASN A 30 15.04 4.39 7.26
C ASN A 30 14.93 5.37 6.08
N SER A 31 13.93 6.26 6.07
CA SER A 31 13.74 7.28 5.04
C SER A 31 14.30 8.63 5.47
N ARG A 32 15.00 9.32 4.57
CA ARG A 32 15.41 10.72 4.77
C ARG A 32 14.21 11.69 4.71
N ASN A 33 13.14 11.29 4.01
CA ASN A 33 11.89 12.04 3.84
C ASN A 33 10.69 11.18 4.30
N PRO A 34 10.46 11.00 5.61
CA PRO A 34 9.43 10.09 6.13
C PRO A 34 7.99 10.53 5.80
N VAL A 35 7.75 11.84 5.65
CA VAL A 35 6.41 12.35 5.29
C VAL A 35 6.07 12.04 3.83
N GLU A 36 7.03 12.22 2.93
CA GLU A 36 6.87 11.98 1.49
C GLU A 36 6.62 10.49 1.21
N VAL A 37 7.47 9.60 1.78
CA VAL A 37 7.32 8.15 1.58
C VAL A 37 5.96 7.63 2.10
N MET A 38 5.46 8.21 3.19
CA MET A 38 4.15 7.86 3.73
C MET A 38 3.00 8.40 2.86
N GLY A 39 3.19 9.56 2.21
CA GLY A 39 2.28 10.08 1.21
C GLY A 39 2.16 9.14 0.01
N ASP A 40 3.30 8.70 -0.52
CA ASP A 40 3.36 7.79 -1.67
C ASP A 40 2.70 6.44 -1.37
N ILE A 41 3.02 5.83 -0.22
CA ILE A 41 2.41 4.56 0.20
C ILE A 41 0.89 4.71 0.30
N ARG A 42 0.40 5.79 0.92
CA ARG A 42 -1.05 6.03 1.05
C ARG A 42 -1.72 6.30 -0.30
N SER A 43 -1.03 6.96 -1.22
CA SER A 43 -1.48 7.16 -2.59
C SER A 43 -1.66 5.82 -3.31
N LEU A 44 -0.66 4.94 -3.25
CA LEU A 44 -0.72 3.59 -3.84
C LEU A 44 -1.84 2.73 -3.24
N LEU A 45 -2.04 2.78 -1.92
CA LEU A 45 -3.14 2.10 -1.25
C LEU A 45 -4.51 2.60 -1.73
N SER A 46 -4.66 3.93 -1.84
CA SER A 46 -5.90 4.56 -2.32
C SER A 46 -6.18 4.22 -3.79
N CYS A 47 -5.14 4.15 -4.61
CA CYS A 47 -5.23 3.68 -5.99
C CYS A 47 -5.71 2.24 -6.07
N ASN A 48 -5.16 1.35 -5.24
CA ASN A 48 -5.64 -0.04 -5.15
C ASN A 48 -7.11 -0.11 -4.72
N ASP A 49 -7.54 0.70 -3.75
CA ASP A 49 -8.95 0.73 -3.34
C ASP A 49 -9.89 1.19 -4.46
N ALA A 50 -9.48 2.20 -5.22
CA ALA A 50 -10.23 2.64 -6.39
C ALA A 50 -10.27 1.55 -7.47
N GLY A 51 -9.16 0.87 -7.72
CA GLY A 51 -9.06 -0.24 -8.67
C GLY A 51 -9.96 -1.41 -8.31
N VAL A 52 -9.97 -1.81 -7.03
CA VAL A 52 -10.86 -2.88 -6.54
C VAL A 52 -12.32 -2.51 -6.76
N ARG A 53 -12.73 -1.28 -6.43
CA ARG A 53 -14.11 -0.82 -6.67
C ARG A 53 -14.47 -0.84 -8.15
N ALA A 54 -13.60 -0.32 -9.01
CA ALA A 54 -13.83 -0.31 -10.45
C ALA A 54 -13.94 -1.73 -11.03
N LEU A 55 -13.07 -2.64 -10.57
CA LEU A 55 -13.10 -4.03 -10.97
C LEU A 55 -14.38 -4.73 -10.49
N GLN A 56 -14.81 -4.51 -9.25
CA GLN A 56 -16.06 -5.06 -8.73
C GLN A 56 -17.26 -4.62 -9.57
N ILE A 57 -17.35 -3.33 -9.93
CA ILE A 57 -18.39 -2.82 -10.82
C ILE A 57 -18.35 -3.53 -12.19
N CYS A 58 -17.16 -3.71 -12.76
CA CYS A 58 -17.00 -4.42 -14.02
C CYS A 58 -17.49 -5.88 -13.92
N LEU A 59 -17.07 -6.60 -12.88
CA LEU A 59 -17.47 -7.98 -12.65
C LEU A 59 -18.99 -8.13 -12.41
N MET A 60 -19.60 -7.19 -11.68
CA MET A 60 -21.05 -7.12 -11.50
C MET A 60 -21.77 -6.91 -12.84
N SER A 61 -21.27 -6.00 -13.70
CA SER A 61 -21.86 -5.75 -15.02
C SER A 61 -21.80 -6.95 -15.96
N LEU A 62 -20.85 -7.86 -15.72
CA LEU A 62 -20.66 -9.11 -16.46
C LEU A 62 -21.34 -10.32 -15.80
N ASN A 63 -22.09 -10.13 -14.71
CA ASN A 63 -22.72 -11.19 -13.92
C ASN A 63 -21.74 -12.27 -13.42
N LEU A 64 -20.49 -11.90 -13.15
CA LEU A 64 -19.45 -12.83 -12.66
C LEU A 64 -19.39 -12.91 -11.13
N ILE A 65 -19.95 -11.92 -10.45
CA ILE A 65 -20.12 -11.85 -8.99
C ILE A 65 -21.50 -11.25 -8.69
N PRO A 66 -22.13 -11.60 -7.54
CA PRO A 66 -23.40 -11.01 -7.13
C PRO A 66 -23.31 -9.50 -6.92
#